data_AF-A0A7X8DJT6-F1
#
_entry.id   AF-A0A7X8DJT6-F1
#
_cell.length_a   1.000
_cell.length_b   1.000
_cell.length_c   1.000
_cell.angle_alpha   90.00
_cell.angle_beta   90.00
_cell.angle_gamma   90.00
#
_symmetry.space_group_name_H-M   'P 1'
#
loop_
_entity.id
_entity.type
_entity.pdbx_description
1 polymer ?
#
loop_
_entity_poly.entity_id
_entity_poly.type
_entity_poly.pdbx_seq_one_letter_code
_entity_poly.pdbx_strand_id
1 'polypeptide(L)' 'MGKVSYGRGYVYTIQYHIVWCTKYRHKILQGEIEKTL' A
#
# COMPACT_ATOMS: atom_id res chain seq x y z
N MET A 1 14.83 11.21 2.05
CA MET A 1 14.35 11.50 3.42
C MET A 1 12.84 11.36 3.43
N GLY A 2 12.25 10.62 4.38
CA GLY A 2 10.80 10.39 4.41
C GLY A 2 10.02 11.70 4.62
N LYS A 3 8.85 11.84 3.98
CA LYS A 3 8.00 13.03 4.12
C LYS A 3 7.48 13.13 5.55
N VAL A 4 7.88 14.17 6.27
CA VAL A 4 7.45 14.45 7.64
C VAL A 4 6.14 15.23 7.63
N SER A 5 5.18 14.83 8.45
CA SER A 5 3.90 15.51 8.63
C SER A 5 3.83 16.18 10.01
N TYR A 6 3.31 17.41 10.04
CA TYR A 6 3.14 18.22 11.25
C TYR A 6 1.65 18.40 11.51
N GLY A 7 1.19 17.96 12.68
CA GLY A 7 -0.16 18.23 13.17
C GLY A 7 -0.11 19.03 14.47
N ARG A 8 -1.27 19.30 15.07
CA ARG A 8 -1.35 20.10 16.30
C ARG A 8 -0.74 19.32 17.47
N GLY A 9 0.52 19.63 17.81
CA GLY A 9 1.24 19.06 18.93
C GLY A 9 1.95 17.73 18.64
N TYR A 10 2.07 17.33 17.38
CA TYR A 10 2.77 16.10 17.00
C TYR A 10 3.44 16.22 15.64
N VAL A 11 4.60 15.56 15.52
CA VAL A 11 5.38 15.46 14.30
C VAL A 11 5.59 13.97 14.05
N TYR A 12 5.20 13.48 12.88
CA TYR A 12 5.27 12.06 12.59
C TYR A 12 5.72 11.78 11.17
N THR A 13 6.29 10.59 11.00
CA THR A 13 6.55 9.97 9.71
C THR A 13 6.05 8.53 9.82
N ILE A 14 4.85 8.28 9.30
CA ILE A 14 4.22 6.96 9.40
C ILE A 14 4.24 6.35 8.00
N GLN A 15 4.84 5.17 7.89
CA GLN A 15 4.99 4.42 6.64
C GLN A 15 4.40 3.02 6.84
N TYR A 16 3.62 2.56 5.87
CA TYR A 16 2.99 1.25 5.93
C TYR A 16 3.43 0.42 4.73
N HIS A 17 3.75 -0.85 4.98
CA HIS A 17 3.93 -1.86 3.94
C HIS A 17 2.84 -2.92 4.11
N ILE A 18 1.72 -2.71 3.39
CA ILE A 18 0.54 -3.57 3.47
C ILE A 18 0.53 -4.49 2.26
N VAL A 19 0.45 -5.79 2.50
CA VAL A 19 0.34 -6.83 1.47
C VAL A 19 -0.83 -7.73 1.82
N TRP A 20 -1.59 -8.12 0.81
CA TRP A 20 -2.67 -9.10 0.95
C TRP A 20 -2.63 -10.10 -0.21
N CYS A 21 -3.40 -11.17 -0.07
CA CYS A 21 -3.53 -12.22 -1.06
C CYS A 21 -4.95 -12.24 -1.64
N THR A 22 -5.08 -12.79 -2.84
CA THR A 22 -6.38 -13.10 -3.44
C THR A 22 -7.08 -14.23 -2.69
N LYS A 23 -8.41 -14.28 -2.80
CA LYS A 23 -9.19 -15.39 -2.25
C LYS A 23 -8.66 -16.72 -2.81
N TYR A 24 -8.41 -17.69 -1.92
CA TYR A 24 -7.83 -19.00 -2.26
C TYR A 24 -6.43 -18.97 -2.92
N ARG A 25 -5.72 -17.83 -2.86
CA ARG A 25 -4.39 -17.64 -3.46
C ARG A 25 -4.35 -17.93 -4.98
N HIS A 26 -5.49 -17.77 -5.67
CA HIS A 26 -5.52 -17.88 -7.12
C HIS A 26 -4.68 -16.78 -7.78
N LYS A 27 -3.89 -17.12 -8.79
CA LYS A 27 -3.01 -16.18 -9.52
C LYS A 27 -3.80 -15.35 -10.54
N ILE A 28 -4.82 -14.63 -10.08
CA ILE A 28 -5.73 -13.85 -10.95
C ILE A 28 -5.24 -12.43 -11.25
N LEU A 29 -4.26 -11.90 -10.49
CA LEU A 29 -3.70 -10.57 -10.69
C LEU A 29 -2.57 -10.61 -11.73
N GLN A 30 -2.89 -10.99 -12.96
CA GLN A 30 -1.95 -11.12 -14.08
C GLN A 30 -2.61 -10.68 -15.40
N GLY A 31 -1.82 -10.27 -16.40
CA GLY A 31 -2.32 -9.97 -17.76
C GLY A 31 -3.14 -8.68 -17.84
N GLU A 32 -4.32 -8.71 -18.45
CA GLU A 32 -5.17 -7.52 -18.59
C GLU A 32 -5.64 -6.95 -17.23
N ILE A 33 -5.81 -7.82 -16.22
CA ILE A 33 -6.19 -7.40 -14.87
C ILE A 33 -5.06 -6.58 -14.22
N GLU A 34 -3.81 -6.93 -14.48
CA GLU A 34 -2.64 -6.18 -14.00
C GLU A 34 -2.56 -4.78 -14.64
N LYS A 35 -2.94 -4.64 -15.91
CA LYS A 35 -2.91 -3.35 -16.62
C LYS A 35 -4.00 -2.36 -16.18
N THR A 36 -5.05 -2.86 -15.53
CA THR A 36 -6.22 -2.06 -15.13
C THR A 36 -6.17 -1.64 -13.65
N LEU A 37 -5.27 -2.24 -12.87
CA LEU A 37 -5.02 -1.90 -11.46
C LEU A 37 -4.15 -0.64 -11.33
#